data_AF-K7QWE5-F1
#
_entry.id   AF-K7QWE5-F1
#
_cell.length_a   1.000
_cell.length_b   1.000
_cell.length_c   1.000
_cell.angle_alpha   90.00
_cell.angle_beta   90.00
_cell.angle_gamma   90.00
#
_symmetry.space_group_name_H-M   'P 1'
#
loop_
_entity.id
_entity.type
_entity.pdbx_description
1 polymer ?
#
loop_
_entity_poly.entity_id
_entity_poly.type
_entity_poly.pdbx_seq_one_letter_code
_entity_poly.pdbx_strand_id
1 'polypeptide(L)'
;MGFFDDKEDFLKETFAKYPEEGRRAAIMPLLRRVQQEEGWIRPERVEEIAHLVGTTPTEVLGVASFYSYYQFVPTGKYHLQVCATLSCKLAGADELWDHLVEELGIGPGEVTPDGLFSLQKVECLGSCHTAPVIQVNDEPYVECVTRARLKALLEGLRAGKRLEEIELPGRCGHHVHEVEV
;
A
#
# COMPACT_ATOMS: atom_id res chain seq x y z
N MET A 1 -26.50 -2.16 -3.67
CA MET A 1 -25.94 -2.79 -2.47
C MET A 1 -24.73 -1.98 -2.08
N GLY A 2 -24.73 -1.39 -0.89
CA GLY A 2 -23.60 -0.69 -0.30
C GLY A 2 -22.47 -1.65 0.02
N PHE A 3 -21.24 -1.15 0.07
CA PHE A 3 -20.04 -1.91 0.43
C PHE A 3 -20.09 -2.47 1.85
N PHE A 4 -20.76 -1.78 2.77
CA PHE A 4 -20.82 -2.14 4.18
C PHE A 4 -22.12 -2.87 4.58
N ASP A 5 -23.07 -3.06 3.65
CA ASP A 5 -24.35 -3.75 3.92
C ASP A 5 -24.15 -5.18 4.44
N ASP A 6 -23.07 -5.86 4.02
CA ASP A 6 -22.72 -7.23 4.41
C ASP A 6 -21.68 -7.30 5.55
N LYS A 7 -21.29 -6.15 6.13
CA LYS A 7 -20.18 -6.02 7.09
C LYS A 7 -20.61 -5.37 8.41
N GLU A 8 -21.84 -5.65 8.86
CA GLU A 8 -22.36 -5.07 10.11
C GLU A 8 -21.47 -5.33 11.33
N ASP A 9 -20.90 -6.53 11.44
CA ASP A 9 -20.05 -6.90 12.58
C ASP A 9 -18.77 -6.07 12.63
N PHE A 10 -18.17 -5.81 11.46
CA PHE A 10 -17.01 -4.92 11.32
C PHE A 10 -17.37 -3.48 11.72
N LEU A 11 -18.54 -2.99 11.33
CA LEU A 11 -19.02 -1.66 11.74
C LEU A 11 -19.18 -1.59 13.27
N LYS A 12 -19.87 -2.56 13.87
CA LYS A 12 -20.08 -2.62 15.33
C LYS A 12 -18.75 -2.62 16.08
N GLU A 13 -17.80 -3.47 15.68
CA GLU A 13 -16.48 -3.55 16.31
C GLU A 13 -15.68 -2.25 16.14
N THR A 14 -15.73 -1.63 14.96
CA THR A 14 -14.98 -0.40 14.67
C THR A 14 -15.55 0.79 15.42
N PHE A 15 -16.88 0.97 15.43
CA PHE A 15 -17.51 2.06 16.17
C PHE A 15 -17.36 1.92 17.68
N ALA A 16 -17.34 0.69 18.22
CA ALA A 16 -17.16 0.45 19.65
C ALA A 16 -15.80 0.91 20.20
N LYS A 17 -14.81 1.17 19.34
CA LYS A 17 -13.48 1.69 19.73
C LYS A 17 -13.50 3.19 20.03
N TYR A 18 -14.60 3.89 19.74
CA TYR A 18 -14.72 5.34 19.85
C TYR A 18 -15.96 5.74 20.68
N PRO A 19 -15.93 6.91 21.35
CA PRO A 19 -17.12 7.48 21.98
C PRO A 19 -18.24 7.75 20.98
N GLU A 20 -19.50 7.81 21.44
CA GLU A 20 -20.67 8.04 20.59
C GLU A 20 -20.63 9.38 19.87
N GLU A 21 -20.10 10.42 20.50
CA GLU A 21 -19.86 11.75 19.92
C GLU A 21 -18.67 11.78 18.94
N GLY A 22 -17.84 10.73 18.95
CA GLY A 22 -16.57 10.63 18.24
C GLY A 22 -16.62 9.85 16.93
N ARG A 23 -17.80 9.60 16.34
CA ARG A 23 -17.98 8.72 15.17
C ARG A 23 -17.10 9.06 13.97
N ARG A 24 -16.71 10.34 13.81
CA ARG A 24 -15.79 10.79 12.74
C ARG A 24 -14.43 10.10 12.78
N ALA A 25 -13.99 9.61 13.94
CA ALA A 25 -12.76 8.84 14.06
C ALA A 25 -12.80 7.53 13.23
N ALA A 26 -13.98 7.00 12.93
CA ALA A 26 -14.14 5.80 12.11
C ALA A 26 -13.88 6.03 10.61
N ILE A 27 -13.75 7.28 10.13
CA ILE A 27 -13.50 7.55 8.69
C ILE A 27 -12.24 6.81 8.20
N MET A 28 -11.13 6.89 8.95
CA MET A 28 -9.85 6.29 8.56
C MET A 28 -9.90 4.75 8.45
N PRO A 29 -10.37 3.99 9.47
CA PRO A 29 -10.46 2.53 9.35
C PRO A 29 -11.47 2.05 8.31
N LEU A 30 -12.56 2.79 8.08
CA LEU A 30 -13.54 2.44 7.03
C LEU A 30 -12.93 2.63 5.62
N LEU A 31 -12.26 3.77 5.37
CA LEU A 31 -11.54 4.01 4.11
C LEU A 31 -10.44 2.97 3.90
N ARG A 32 -9.72 2.61 4.96
CA ARG A 32 -8.68 1.56 4.90
C ARG A 32 -9.27 0.22 4.48
N ARG A 33 -10.46 -0.14 4.98
CA ARG A 33 -11.12 -1.39 4.60
C ARG A 33 -11.48 -1.44 3.12
N VAL A 34 -12.02 -0.34 2.60
CA VAL A 34 -12.31 -0.19 1.15
C VAL A 34 -11.03 -0.31 0.33
N GLN A 35 -9.97 0.41 0.72
CA GLN A 35 -8.68 0.39 0.03
C GLN A 35 -8.08 -1.03 -0.05
N GLN A 36 -8.19 -1.82 1.02
CA GLN A 36 -7.67 -3.19 1.07
C GLN A 36 -8.48 -4.19 0.23
N GLU A 37 -9.81 -4.03 0.16
CA GLU A 37 -10.68 -4.96 -0.57
C GLU A 37 -10.82 -4.60 -2.06
N GLU A 38 -10.89 -3.32 -2.40
CA GLU A 38 -11.12 -2.85 -3.77
C GLU A 38 -9.85 -2.31 -4.46
N GLY A 39 -8.78 -2.02 -3.72
CA GLY A 39 -7.52 -1.46 -4.24
C GLY A 39 -7.55 0.05 -4.51
N TRP A 40 -8.73 0.68 -4.45
CA TRP A 40 -8.91 2.13 -4.58
C TRP A 40 -10.29 2.54 -4.04
N ILE A 41 -10.47 3.84 -3.78
CA ILE A 41 -11.66 4.41 -3.14
C ILE A 41 -12.49 5.12 -4.19
N ARG A 42 -13.64 4.54 -4.50
CA ARG A 42 -14.62 5.11 -5.43
C ARG A 42 -15.43 6.24 -4.76
N PRO A 43 -15.95 7.21 -5.53
CA PRO A 43 -16.80 8.27 -4.99
C PRO A 43 -18.01 7.75 -4.20
N GLU A 44 -18.63 6.65 -4.63
CA GLU A 44 -19.78 6.05 -3.96
C GLU A 44 -19.43 5.52 -2.56
N ARG A 45 -18.19 5.06 -2.37
CA ARG A 45 -17.69 4.61 -1.05
C ARG A 45 -17.52 5.78 -0.10
N VAL A 46 -17.11 6.95 -0.60
CA VAL A 46 -17.01 8.18 0.18
C VAL A 46 -18.38 8.65 0.67
N GLU A 47 -19.38 8.64 -0.21
CA GLU A 47 -20.76 8.97 0.14
C GLU A 47 -21.31 8.01 1.20
N GLU A 48 -21.13 6.71 0.99
CA GLU A 48 -21.57 5.67 1.93
C GLU A 48 -20.93 5.84 3.32
N ILE A 49 -19.61 6.08 3.39
CA ILE A 49 -18.90 6.32 4.66
C ILE A 49 -19.41 7.59 5.34
N ALA A 50 -19.70 8.65 4.58
CA ALA A 50 -20.25 9.88 5.13
C ALA A 50 -21.60 9.65 5.82
N HIS A 51 -22.48 8.85 5.19
CA HIS A 51 -23.76 8.45 5.77
C HIS A 51 -23.58 7.62 7.04
N LEU A 52 -22.68 6.63 7.06
CA LEU A 52 -22.43 5.77 8.21
C LEU A 52 -21.87 6.52 9.42
N VAL A 53 -21.01 7.50 9.17
CA VAL A 53 -20.34 8.30 10.20
C VAL A 53 -21.21 9.47 10.68
N GLY A 54 -22.19 9.91 9.88
CA GLY A 54 -23.05 11.05 10.19
C GLY A 54 -22.41 12.40 9.87
N THR A 55 -21.68 12.49 8.75
CA THR A 55 -21.05 13.74 8.26
C THR A 55 -21.32 13.95 6.77
N THR A 56 -20.71 14.98 6.16
CA THR A 56 -20.88 15.25 4.72
C THR A 56 -19.85 14.51 3.87
N PRO A 57 -20.17 14.12 2.63
CA PRO A 57 -19.19 13.54 1.71
C PRO A 57 -17.96 14.44 1.49
N THR A 58 -18.15 15.77 1.51
CA THR A 58 -17.06 16.75 1.40
C THR A 58 -16.02 16.60 2.51
N GLU A 59 -16.45 16.40 3.76
CA GLU A 59 -15.54 16.20 4.89
C GLU A 59 -14.79 14.87 4.75
N VAL A 60 -15.47 13.79 4.34
CA VAL A 60 -14.83 12.48 4.14
C VAL A 60 -13.81 12.54 3.01
N LEU A 61 -14.16 13.16 1.88
CA LEU A 61 -13.24 13.36 0.75
C LEU A 61 -12.04 14.22 1.14
N GLY A 62 -12.26 15.28 1.91
CA GLY A 62 -11.20 16.12 2.45
C GLY A 62 -10.20 15.34 3.28
N VAL A 63 -10.69 14.47 4.19
CA VAL A 63 -9.84 13.59 5.00
C VAL A 63 -9.16 12.53 4.13
N ALA A 64 -9.89 11.88 3.22
CA ALA A 64 -9.37 10.81 2.40
C ALA A 64 -8.25 11.30 1.47
N SER A 65 -8.41 12.47 0.86
CA SER A 65 -7.44 13.04 -0.09
C SER A 65 -6.15 13.55 0.57
N PHE A 66 -6.11 13.64 1.91
CA PHE A 66 -4.94 14.10 2.65
C PHE A 66 -3.81 13.06 2.71
N TYR A 67 -4.13 11.77 2.69
CA TYR A 67 -3.15 10.70 2.93
C TYR A 67 -2.71 10.00 1.65
N SER A 68 -1.39 9.86 1.45
CA SER A 68 -0.81 9.23 0.25
C SER A 68 -1.09 7.73 0.10
N TYR A 69 -1.58 7.07 1.14
CA TYR A 69 -1.93 5.64 1.11
C TYR A 69 -3.24 5.39 0.36
N TYR A 70 -4.19 6.31 0.45
CA TYR A 70 -5.50 6.15 -0.20
C TYR A 70 -5.40 6.45 -1.69
N GLN A 71 -5.86 5.50 -2.50
CA GLN A 71 -5.80 5.59 -3.96
C GLN A 71 -7.18 5.94 -4.49
N PHE A 72 -7.25 6.94 -5.36
CA PHE A 72 -8.51 7.41 -5.97
C PHE A 72 -8.63 7.04 -7.46
N VAL A 73 -7.63 6.32 -7.96
CA VAL A 73 -7.60 5.75 -9.31
C VAL A 73 -7.36 4.24 -9.20
N PRO A 74 -7.84 3.43 -10.16
CA PRO A 74 -7.59 2.00 -10.14
C PRO A 74 -6.11 1.66 -10.03
N THR A 75 -5.76 0.80 -9.09
CA THR A 75 -4.40 0.26 -8.94
C THR A 75 -4.33 -1.17 -9.47
N GLY A 76 -3.11 -1.61 -9.80
CA GLY A 76 -2.87 -3.02 -10.08
C GLY A 76 -3.05 -3.88 -8.83
N LYS A 77 -3.25 -5.19 -9.02
CA LYS A 77 -3.39 -6.16 -7.91
C LYS A 77 -2.28 -6.03 -6.84
N TYR A 78 -1.07 -5.69 -7.28
CA TYR A 78 0.12 -5.44 -6.48
C TYR A 78 0.57 -3.99 -6.70
N HIS A 79 0.23 -3.12 -5.76
CA HIS A 79 0.69 -1.74 -5.71
C HIS A 79 2.05 -1.68 -5.01
N LEU A 80 3.11 -1.44 -5.78
CA LEU A 80 4.49 -1.39 -5.30
C LEU A 80 4.83 0.05 -4.87
N GLN A 81 5.03 0.22 -3.57
CA GLN A 81 5.36 1.47 -2.92
C GLN A 81 6.85 1.49 -2.60
N VAL A 82 7.64 2.31 -3.32
CA VAL A 82 9.10 2.36 -3.21
C VAL A 82 9.54 3.54 -2.35
N CYS A 83 10.31 3.28 -1.29
CA CYS A 83 10.84 4.33 -0.42
C CYS A 83 11.88 5.19 -1.17
N ALA A 84 11.65 6.51 -1.23
CA ALA A 84 12.49 7.45 -1.98
C ALA A 84 13.33 8.40 -1.10
N THR A 85 13.26 8.26 0.24
CA THR A 85 13.93 9.18 1.17
C THR A 85 15.43 8.86 1.32
N LEU A 86 16.20 9.80 1.89
CA LEU A 86 17.67 9.83 1.90
C LEU A 86 18.38 8.50 2.18
N SER A 87 18.01 7.75 3.24
CA SER A 87 18.70 6.50 3.56
C SER A 87 18.50 5.42 2.50
N CYS A 88 17.30 5.33 1.92
CA CYS A 88 17.05 4.44 0.78
C CYS A 88 17.73 4.93 -0.50
N LYS A 89 17.79 6.25 -0.71
CA LYS A 89 18.55 6.85 -1.81
C LYS A 89 20.04 6.49 -1.74
N LEU A 90 20.66 6.54 -0.56
CA LEU A 90 22.05 6.11 -0.36
C LEU A 90 22.25 4.61 -0.65
N ALA A 91 21.21 3.79 -0.50
CA ALA A 91 21.20 2.36 -0.82
C ALA A 91 20.78 2.06 -2.28
N GLY A 92 20.62 3.08 -3.12
CA GLY A 92 20.33 2.92 -4.55
C GLY A 92 18.84 2.89 -4.91
N ALA A 93 17.98 3.57 -4.15
CA ALA A 93 16.54 3.61 -4.44
C ALA A 93 16.17 4.31 -5.76
N ASP A 94 16.99 5.26 -6.23
CA ASP A 94 16.75 5.90 -7.53
C ASP A 94 17.01 4.91 -8.67
N GLU A 95 18.12 4.15 -8.61
CA GLU A 95 18.39 3.09 -9.59
C GLU A 95 17.38 1.95 -9.53
N LEU A 96 16.89 1.62 -8.33
CA LEU A 96 15.81 0.65 -8.13
C LEU A 96 14.51 1.11 -8.80
N TRP A 97 14.16 2.38 -8.61
CA TRP A 97 12.97 2.97 -9.23
C TRP A 97 13.05 2.97 -10.75
N ASP A 98 14.18 3.43 -11.30
CA ASP A 98 14.36 3.47 -12.76
C ASP A 98 14.29 2.07 -13.37
N HIS A 99 14.89 1.08 -12.70
CA HIS A 99 14.82 -0.31 -13.13
C HIS A 99 13.38 -0.88 -13.08
N LEU A 100 12.59 -0.54 -12.05
CA LEU A 100 11.19 -0.94 -11.95
C LEU A 100 10.33 -0.35 -13.07
N VAL A 101 10.50 0.94 -13.35
CA VAL A 101 9.78 1.63 -14.43
C VAL A 101 10.14 1.03 -15.79
N GLU A 102 11.42 0.73 -16.03
CA GLU A 102 11.88 0.09 -17.27
C GLU A 102 11.35 -1.34 -17.43
N GLU A 103 11.46 -2.16 -16.39
CA GLU A 103 11.04 -3.58 -16.40
C GLU A 103 9.52 -3.74 -16.56
N LEU A 104 8.73 -2.85 -15.95
CA LEU A 104 7.27 -2.91 -16.01
C LEU A 104 6.66 -2.06 -17.12
N GLY A 105 7.42 -1.11 -17.68
CA GLY A 105 6.96 -0.21 -18.74
C GLY A 105 5.83 0.72 -18.31
N ILE A 106 5.75 1.07 -17.02
CA ILE A 106 4.71 1.92 -16.44
C ILE A 106 5.28 3.03 -15.56
N GLY A 107 4.65 4.19 -15.58
CA GLY A 107 4.92 5.32 -14.69
C GLY A 107 4.02 5.37 -13.45
N PRO A 108 4.16 6.42 -12.63
CA PRO A 108 3.28 6.67 -11.50
C PRO A 108 1.81 6.79 -11.92
N GLY A 109 0.92 6.10 -11.21
CA GLY A 109 -0.53 6.13 -11.48
C GLY A 109 -0.97 5.29 -12.69
N GLU A 110 -0.05 4.62 -13.36
CA GLU A 110 -0.35 3.66 -14.42
C GLU A 110 -0.40 2.23 -13.86
N VAL A 111 -1.08 1.36 -14.60
CA VAL A 111 -1.20 -0.07 -14.29
C VAL A 111 -0.68 -0.86 -15.47
N THR A 112 0.05 -1.94 -15.20
CA THR A 112 0.55 -2.81 -16.27
C THR A 112 -0.59 -3.43 -17.09
N PRO A 113 -0.39 -3.79 -18.37
CA PRO A 113 -1.46 -4.32 -19.24
C PRO A 113 -2.13 -5.61 -18.73
N ASP A 114 -1.42 -6.38 -17.90
CA ASP A 114 -1.93 -7.58 -17.23
C ASP A 114 -2.76 -7.27 -15.97
N GLY A 115 -2.89 -5.99 -15.59
CA GLY A 115 -3.62 -5.54 -14.41
C GLY A 115 -2.93 -5.85 -13.08
N LEU A 116 -1.69 -6.35 -13.11
CA LEU A 116 -1.03 -6.87 -11.91
C LEU A 116 -0.28 -5.81 -11.13
N PHE A 117 0.44 -4.90 -11.76
CA PHE A 117 1.35 -4.00 -11.07
C PHE A 117 0.98 -2.53 -11.25
N SER A 118 1.21 -1.76 -10.21
CA SER A 118 1.22 -0.30 -10.24
C SER A 118 2.36 0.21 -9.36
N LEU A 119 2.90 1.39 -9.68
CA LEU A 119 4.08 1.95 -9.00
C LEU A 119 3.74 3.28 -8.32
N GLN A 120 4.27 3.48 -7.12
CA GLN A 120 4.24 4.75 -6.41
C GLN A 120 5.53 4.97 -5.61
N LYS A 121 6.08 6.19 -5.65
CA LYS A 121 7.11 6.60 -4.69
C LYS A 121 6.43 6.96 -3.38
N VAL A 122 6.99 6.48 -2.27
CA VAL A 122 6.57 6.81 -0.92
C VAL A 122 7.75 7.34 -0.11
N GLU A 123 7.42 7.98 1.01
CA GLU A 123 8.42 8.47 1.95
C GLU A 123 8.93 7.35 2.87
N CYS A 124 9.69 7.73 3.89
CA CYS A 124 10.36 6.82 4.81
C CYS A 124 9.40 5.78 5.40
N LEU A 125 9.65 4.51 5.08
CA LEU A 125 8.91 3.36 5.62
C LEU A 125 9.39 2.91 7.01
N GLY A 126 10.47 3.50 7.54
CA GLY A 126 10.95 3.24 8.90
C GLY A 126 11.85 2.00 9.06
N SER A 127 12.27 1.35 7.98
CA SER A 127 13.22 0.22 8.00
C SER A 127 14.54 0.56 7.30
N CYS A 128 15.18 1.64 7.73
CA CYS A 128 16.33 2.23 7.03
C CYS A 128 17.60 1.36 7.06
N HIS A 129 17.77 0.52 8.09
CA HIS A 129 18.93 -0.36 8.27
C HIS A 129 18.96 -1.52 7.25
N THR A 130 17.83 -1.80 6.61
CA THR A 130 17.67 -2.83 5.58
C THR A 130 17.27 -2.22 4.23
N ALA A 131 17.65 -0.96 3.99
CA ALA A 131 17.41 -0.31 2.71
C ALA A 131 18.10 -1.03 1.52
N PRO A 132 17.56 -0.91 0.28
CA PRO A 132 16.32 -0.21 -0.09
C PRO A 132 15.05 -1.04 0.22
N VAL A 133 13.92 -0.35 0.39
CA VAL A 133 12.66 -0.93 0.91
C VAL A 133 11.51 -0.72 -0.08
N ILE A 134 10.71 -1.77 -0.28
CA ILE A 134 9.45 -1.75 -1.02
C ILE A 134 8.32 -2.28 -0.12
N GLN A 135 7.15 -1.65 -0.16
CA GLN A 135 5.91 -2.24 0.37
C GLN A 135 5.01 -2.68 -0.79
N VAL A 136 4.35 -3.83 -0.62
CA VAL A 136 3.34 -4.34 -1.56
C VAL A 136 1.98 -4.26 -0.89
N ASN A 137 1.08 -3.40 -1.38
CA ASN A 137 -0.22 -3.14 -0.77
C ASN A 137 -0.09 -2.76 0.72
N ASP A 138 -0.65 -3.57 1.63
CA ASP A 138 -0.58 -3.42 3.09
C ASP A 138 0.33 -4.44 3.79
N GLU A 139 1.03 -5.27 3.02
CA GLU A 139 1.81 -6.38 3.56
C GLU A 139 3.08 -5.88 4.28
N PRO A 140 3.70 -6.72 5.13
CA PRO A 140 5.03 -6.46 5.66
C PRO A 140 6.02 -6.11 4.55
N TYR A 141 6.98 -5.24 4.87
CA TYR A 141 7.90 -4.70 3.88
C TYR A 141 8.79 -5.77 3.26
N VAL A 142 9.05 -5.63 1.96
CA VAL A 142 10.14 -6.32 1.29
C VAL A 142 11.38 -5.46 1.43
N GLU A 143 12.27 -5.91 2.30
CA GLU A 143 13.50 -5.21 2.68
C GLU A 143 14.70 -5.74 1.89
N CYS A 144 15.89 -5.17 2.09
CA CYS A 144 17.16 -5.51 1.46
C CYS A 144 17.03 -5.77 -0.06
N VAL A 145 16.33 -4.88 -0.78
CA VAL A 145 15.91 -5.13 -2.18
C VAL A 145 17.08 -4.94 -3.14
N THR A 146 17.83 -6.01 -3.38
CA THR A 146 18.82 -6.08 -4.46
C THR A 146 18.14 -6.35 -5.80
N ARG A 147 18.84 -6.18 -6.93
CA ARG A 147 18.34 -6.56 -8.27
C ARG A 147 17.87 -8.02 -8.34
N ALA A 148 18.63 -8.94 -7.74
CA ALA A 148 18.28 -10.36 -7.72
C ALA A 148 17.03 -10.61 -6.86
N ARG A 149 16.92 -9.92 -5.72
CA ARG A 149 15.77 -10.03 -4.81
C ARG A 149 14.51 -9.44 -5.44
N LEU A 150 14.63 -8.31 -6.11
CA LEU A 150 13.54 -7.69 -6.86
C LEU A 150 13.03 -8.61 -7.97
N LYS A 151 13.93 -9.20 -8.76
CA LYS A 151 13.54 -10.12 -9.83
C LYS A 151 12.74 -11.32 -9.30
N ALA A 152 13.23 -11.94 -8.23
CA ALA A 152 12.52 -13.04 -7.57
C ALA A 152 11.15 -12.62 -7.02
N LEU A 153 11.05 -11.41 -6.45
CA LEU A 153 9.78 -10.83 -6.00
C LEU A 153 8.78 -10.70 -7.17
N LEU A 154 9.19 -10.05 -8.26
CA LEU A 154 8.31 -9.82 -9.41
C LEU A 154 7.87 -11.12 -10.07
N GLU A 155 8.77 -12.09 -10.24
CA GLU A 155 8.45 -13.42 -10.79
C GLU A 155 7.49 -14.19 -9.88
N GLY A 156 7.69 -14.16 -8.56
CA GLY A 156 6.80 -14.79 -7.59
C GLY A 156 5.39 -14.20 -7.61
N LEU A 157 5.28 -12.87 -7.67
CA LEU A 157 3.99 -12.16 -7.74
C LEU A 157 3.29 -12.42 -9.09
N ARG A 158 4.03 -12.40 -10.22
CA ARG A 158 3.49 -12.77 -11.55
C ARG A 158 2.95 -14.19 -11.58
N ALA A 159 3.61 -15.13 -10.89
CA ALA A 159 3.16 -16.51 -10.75
C ALA A 159 1.95 -16.68 -9.81
N GLY A 160 1.47 -15.59 -9.18
CA GLY A 160 0.32 -15.60 -8.28
C GLY A 160 0.62 -16.19 -6.90
N LYS A 161 1.89 -16.35 -6.52
CA LYS A 161 2.27 -16.77 -5.16
C LYS A 161 1.85 -15.69 -4.15
N ARG A 162 1.50 -16.12 -2.94
CA ARG A 162 1.30 -15.18 -1.83
C ARG A 162 2.66 -14.63 -1.41
N LEU A 163 2.74 -13.35 -1.06
CA LEU A 163 4.02 -12.68 -0.76
C LEU A 163 4.84 -13.43 0.32
N GLU A 164 4.15 -13.94 1.34
CA GLU A 164 4.71 -14.74 2.44
C GLU A 164 5.35 -16.07 1.99
N GLU A 165 5.02 -16.56 0.79
CA GLU A 165 5.51 -17.83 0.22
C GLU A 165 6.59 -17.63 -0.85
N ILE A 166 6.97 -16.38 -1.15
CA ILE A 166 7.98 -16.09 -2.16
C ILE A 166 9.38 -16.29 -1.53
N GLU A 167 10.11 -17.26 -2.07
CA GLU A 167 11.51 -17.47 -1.72
C GLU A 167 12.37 -16.34 -2.30
N LEU A 168 12.82 -15.44 -1.42
CA LEU A 168 13.65 -14.30 -1.80
C LEU A 168 15.14 -14.61 -1.55
N PRO A 169 16.02 -14.40 -2.53
CA PRO A 169 17.45 -14.62 -2.34
C PRO A 169 18.07 -13.57 -1.41
N GLY A 170 19.19 -13.94 -0.80
CA GLY A 170 19.93 -13.11 0.15
C GLY A 170 19.49 -13.30 1.59
N ARG A 171 20.08 -12.51 2.49
CA ARG A 171 19.72 -12.47 3.91
C ARG A 171 19.24 -11.08 4.25
N CYS A 172 18.32 -10.97 5.19
CA CYS A 172 17.89 -9.67 5.71
C CYS A 172 17.80 -9.76 7.23
N GLY A 173 18.45 -8.82 7.88
CA GLY A 173 18.53 -8.78 9.34
C GLY A 173 17.23 -8.26 9.95
N HIS A 174 16.97 -8.57 11.21
CA HIS A 174 15.72 -8.13 11.87
C HIS A 174 15.80 -6.67 12.34
N HIS A 175 16.64 -6.40 13.34
CA HIS A 175 16.86 -5.05 13.90
C HIS A 175 18.26 -4.50 13.61
N VAL A 176 19.17 -5.39 13.16
CA VAL A 176 20.50 -5.07 12.65
C VAL A 176 20.73 -5.94 11.42
N HIS A 177 21.37 -5.38 10.39
CA HIS A 177 21.71 -6.08 9.17
C HIS A 177 23.22 -5.99 8.92
N GLU A 178 23.86 -7.15 8.80
CA GLU A 178 25.27 -7.25 8.47
C GLU A 178 25.43 -7.15 6.95
N VAL A 179 26.28 -6.22 6.51
CA VAL A 179 26.56 -5.97 5.09
C VAL A 179 27.96 -6.49 4.80
N GLU A 180 28.06 -7.48 3.92
CA GLU A 180 29.34 -7.95 3.37
C GLU A 180 29.70 -7.07 2.17
N VAL A 181 30.86 -6.41 2.22
CA VAL A 181 31.37 -5.49 1.17
C VAL A 181 32.48 -6.17 0.37
#